data_AF-A0A7W9SGC4-F1
#
_entry.id   AF-A0A7W9SGC4-F1
#
_cell.length_a   1.000
_cell.length_b   1.000
_cell.length_c   1.000
_cell.angle_alpha   90.00
_cell.angle_beta   90.00
_cell.angle_gamma   90.00
#
_symmetry.space_group_name_H-M   'P 1'
#
loop_
_entity.id
_entity.type
_entity.pdbx_description
1 polymer ?
#
loop_
_entity_poly.entity_id
_entity_poly.type
_entity_poly.pdbx_seq_one_letter_code
_entity_poly.pdbx_strand_id
1 'polypeptide(L)'
;MICKHCQREIEDSATVCPYCKTPVIRITPKKVCGYCYTELKKGDKVCKGCGRKIPEELLKLWAEEAKSSQNPEGQQNKTGAEESMQHEKNPSEKREILLFSKKGKEAKPSAPDQEFLCLMLSICPPLVAVIFRLLFSSTGFLPWQITILFVYCLSSMALAYFLEGSIAKRWKEEKGKALGEGYRSLFYLCPPATIYFLLKENEKNQFSFFLVLHFALLVLCFLPFY
;
A
#
# COMPACT_ATOMS: atom_id res chain seq x y z
N MET A 1 11.20 10.58 -33.68
CA MET A 1 11.76 9.80 -32.54
C MET A 1 13.29 9.83 -32.57
N ILE A 2 13.99 9.56 -31.45
CA ILE A 2 15.47 9.58 -31.40
C ILE A 2 16.02 8.15 -31.52
N CYS A 3 16.98 7.93 -32.43
CA CYS A 3 17.66 6.65 -32.55
C CYS A 3 18.51 6.37 -31.30
N LYS A 4 18.25 5.26 -30.60
CA LYS A 4 19.00 4.89 -29.39
C LYS A 4 20.50 4.60 -29.63
N HIS A 5 20.90 4.33 -30.87
CA HIS A 5 22.28 4.02 -31.21
C HIS A 5 23.09 5.27 -31.58
N CYS A 6 22.55 6.17 -32.41
CA CYS A 6 23.29 7.34 -32.90
C CYS A 6 22.76 8.68 -32.39
N GLN A 7 21.73 8.66 -31.53
CA GLN A 7 21.10 9.82 -30.91
C GLN A 7 20.59 10.90 -31.87
N ARG A 8 20.46 10.58 -33.16
CA ARG A 8 19.89 11.48 -34.17
C ARG A 8 18.38 11.32 -34.23
N GLU A 9 17.71 12.42 -34.51
CA GLU A 9 16.29 12.45 -34.80
C GLU A 9 16.00 11.71 -36.11
N ILE A 10 14.97 10.87 -36.09
CA ILE A 10 14.51 10.07 -37.22
C ILE A 10 12.99 10.15 -37.31
N GLU A 11 12.46 9.95 -38.51
CA GLU A 11 11.02 9.84 -38.73
C GLU A 11 10.42 8.69 -37.92
N ASP A 12 9.23 8.90 -37.35
CA ASP A 12 8.55 7.92 -36.49
C ASP A 12 8.14 6.65 -37.24
N SER A 13 8.03 6.71 -38.56
CA SER A 13 7.73 5.60 -39.45
C SER A 13 8.96 4.77 -39.85
N ALA A 14 10.19 5.26 -39.62
CA ALA A 14 11.41 4.57 -40.02
C ALA A 14 11.58 3.23 -39.26
N THR A 15 11.82 2.16 -40.02
CA THR A 15 12.12 0.80 -39.49
C THR A 15 13.63 0.59 -39.28
N VAL A 16 14.45 1.36 -40.00
CA VAL A 16 15.90 1.35 -39.92
C VAL A 16 16.37 2.81 -39.86
N CYS A 17 17.31 3.10 -38.96
CA CYS A 17 17.85 4.45 -38.85
C CYS A 17 18.64 4.79 -40.14
N PRO A 18 18.31 5.90 -40.83
CA PRO A 18 18.99 6.27 -42.07
C PRO A 18 20.47 6.63 -41.87
N TYR A 19 20.86 7.00 -40.64
CA TYR A 19 22.22 7.47 -40.35
C TYR A 19 23.18 6.38 -39.87
N CYS A 20 22.70 5.41 -39.07
CA CYS A 20 23.54 4.35 -38.51
C CYS A 20 23.15 2.96 -38.98
N LYS A 21 22.16 2.84 -39.87
CA LYS A 21 21.64 1.58 -40.43
C LYS A 21 21.19 0.56 -39.38
N THR A 22 21.04 0.97 -38.12
CA THR A 22 20.58 0.12 -37.03
C THR A 22 19.04 0.03 -37.08
N PRO A 23 18.45 -1.16 -36.92
CA PRO A 23 16.99 -1.31 -36.87
C PRO A 23 16.41 -0.56 -35.67
N VAL A 24 15.28 0.11 -35.89
CA VAL A 24 14.60 0.92 -34.89
C VAL A 24 13.68 0.02 -34.06
N ILE A 25 14.06 -0.25 -32.80
CA ILE A 25 13.27 -1.09 -31.90
C ILE A 25 12.10 -0.28 -31.33
N ARG A 26 10.87 -0.58 -31.78
CA ARG A 26 9.63 -0.05 -31.18
C ARG A 26 9.15 -0.99 -30.08
N ILE A 27 9.40 -0.62 -28.83
CA ILE A 27 8.86 -1.37 -27.68
C ILE A 27 7.46 -0.84 -27.41
N THR A 28 6.43 -1.57 -27.85
CA THR A 28 5.07 -1.30 -27.39
C THR A 28 4.89 -1.93 -26.01
N PRO A 29 4.61 -1.16 -24.96
CA PRO A 29 4.42 -1.71 -23.62
C PRO A 29 3.22 -2.67 -23.61
N LYS A 30 3.42 -3.86 -23.04
CA LYS A 30 2.35 -4.83 -22.83
C LYS A 30 1.33 -4.29 -21.84
N LYS A 31 0.05 -4.50 -22.11
CA LYS A 31 -1.06 -4.14 -21.22
C LYS A 31 -1.26 -5.28 -20.23
N VAL A 32 -1.18 -5.00 -18.93
CA VAL A 32 -1.28 -6.01 -17.86
C VAL A 32 -2.38 -5.65 -16.86
N CYS A 33 -2.97 -6.66 -16.22
CA CYS A 33 -3.95 -6.46 -15.16
C CYS A 33 -3.29 -5.90 -13.90
N GLY A 34 -3.80 -4.78 -13.37
CA GLY A 34 -3.28 -4.19 -12.12
C GLY A 34 -3.51 -5.02 -10.85
N TYR A 35 -4.24 -6.14 -10.94
CA TYR A 35 -4.52 -7.03 -9.80
C TYR A 35 -3.74 -8.34 -9.83
N CYS A 36 -3.76 -9.04 -10.97
CA CYS A 36 -3.13 -10.36 -11.10
C CYS A 36 -1.98 -10.39 -12.12
N TYR A 37 -1.60 -9.23 -12.66
CA TYR A 37 -0.50 -9.06 -13.62
C TYR A 37 -0.62 -9.88 -14.91
N THR A 38 -1.77 -10.52 -15.14
CA THR A 38 -2.06 -11.24 -16.38
C THR A 38 -2.14 -10.27 -17.56
N GLU A 39 -1.52 -10.63 -18.68
CA GLU A 39 -1.55 -9.86 -19.93
C GLU A 39 -3.00 -9.71 -20.43
N LEU A 40 -3.39 -8.48 -20.71
CA LEU A 40 -4.71 -8.12 -21.23
C LEU A 40 -4.63 -7.88 -22.73
N LYS A 41 -5.45 -8.58 -23.52
CA LYS A 41 -5.50 -8.42 -24.98
C LYS A 41 -6.50 -7.33 -25.36
N LYS A 42 -6.29 -6.72 -26.54
CA LYS A 42 -7.24 -5.75 -27.10
C LYS A 42 -8.62 -6.41 -27.23
N GLY A 43 -9.64 -5.79 -26.64
CA GLY A 43 -11.03 -6.29 -26.67
C GLY A 43 -11.46 -7.11 -25.45
N ASP A 44 -10.55 -7.47 -24.54
CA ASP A 44 -10.93 -8.15 -23.29
C ASP A 44 -11.74 -7.19 -22.41
N LYS A 45 -12.98 -7.55 -22.07
CA LYS A 45 -13.83 -6.81 -21.10
C LYS A 45 -13.61 -7.27 -19.65
N VAL A 46 -13.01 -8.45 -19.49
CA VAL A 46 -12.78 -9.13 -18.22
C VAL A 46 -11.36 -9.70 -18.25
N CYS A 47 -10.64 -9.57 -17.14
CA CYS A 47 -9.33 -10.20 -17.00
C CYS A 47 -9.46 -11.71 -16.91
N LYS A 48 -8.76 -12.43 -17.80
CA LYS A 48 -8.77 -13.91 -17.83
C LYS A 48 -8.07 -14.56 -16.62
N GLY A 49 -7.19 -13.83 -15.94
CA GLY A 49 -6.47 -14.34 -14.76
C GLY A 49 -7.29 -14.26 -13.47
N CYS A 50 -7.94 -13.13 -13.20
CA CYS A 50 -8.66 -12.90 -11.94
C CYS A 50 -10.19 -12.73 -12.08
N GLY A 51 -10.74 -12.84 -13.29
CA GLY A 51 -12.18 -12.70 -13.54
C GLY A 51 -12.76 -11.30 -13.31
N ARG A 52 -11.93 -10.30 -12.97
CA ARG A 52 -12.39 -8.93 -12.70
C ARG A 52 -12.68 -8.19 -14.01
N LYS A 53 -13.76 -7.41 -14.02
CA LYS A 53 -14.11 -6.50 -15.12
C LYS A 53 -13.04 -5.41 -15.27
N ILE A 54 -12.64 -5.15 -16.51
CA ILE A 54 -11.70 -4.08 -16.85
C ILE A 54 -12.49 -2.76 -16.88
N PRO A 55 -11.99 -1.68 -16.25
CA PRO A 55 -12.68 -0.38 -16.25
C PRO A 55 -12.96 0.13 -17.67
N GLU A 56 -14.18 0.62 -17.91
CA GLU A 56 -14.60 1.09 -19.25
C GLU A 56 -13.81 2.31 -19.74
N GLU A 57 -13.36 3.18 -18.83
CA GLU A 57 -12.48 4.31 -19.16
C GLU A 57 -11.15 3.83 -19.75
N LEU A 58 -10.61 2.74 -19.21
CA LEU A 58 -9.36 2.14 -19.65
C LEU A 58 -9.52 1.46 -21.02
N LEU A 59 -10.71 0.89 -21.29
CA LEU A 59 -11.09 0.39 -22.62
C LEU A 59 -11.23 1.51 -23.66
N LYS A 60 -11.81 2.65 -23.29
CA LYS A 60 -11.95 3.82 -24.18
C LYS A 60 -10.59 4.38 -24.59
N LEU A 61 -9.68 4.56 -23.63
CA LEU A 61 -8.30 5.00 -23.91
C LEU A 61 -7.56 4.04 -24.85
N TRP A 62 -7.75 2.73 -24.67
CA TRP A 62 -7.13 1.75 -25.57
C TRP A 62 -7.71 1.77 -26.98
N ALA A 63 -8.99 2.13 -27.12
CA ALA A 63 -9.64 2.31 -28.42
C ALA A 63 -9.17 3.61 -29.11
N GLU A 64 -8.98 4.70 -28.36
CA GLU A 64 -8.46 5.97 -28.87
C GLU A 64 -7.00 5.84 -29.33
N GLU A 65 -6.15 5.14 -28.58
CA GLU A 65 -4.77 4.82 -28.99
C GLU A 65 -4.72 3.97 -30.27
N ALA A 66 -5.65 3.04 -30.43
CA ALA A 66 -5.73 2.23 -31.64
C ALA A 66 -6.06 3.09 -32.87
N LYS A 67 -6.92 4.10 -32.71
CA LYS A 67 -7.28 5.06 -33.77
C LYS A 67 -6.13 6.01 -34.10
N SER A 68 -5.43 6.52 -33.08
CA SER A 68 -4.25 7.38 -33.29
C SER A 68 -3.08 6.66 -33.95
N SER A 69 -3.00 5.33 -33.81
CA SER A 69 -1.95 4.51 -34.45
C SER A 69 -2.27 4.13 -35.91
N GLN A 70 -3.43 4.52 -36.46
CA GLN A 70 -3.92 4.06 -37.78
C GLN A 70 -4.21 5.16 -38.81
N ASN A 71 -4.11 6.46 -38.49
CA ASN A 71 -4.31 7.53 -39.48
C ASN A 71 -3.05 8.40 -39.65
N PRO A 72 -2.33 8.29 -40.78
CA PRO A 72 -1.39 9.29 -41.25
C PRO A 72 -2.07 10.15 -42.33
N GLU A 73 -2.51 11.36 -41.99
CA GLU A 73 -2.96 12.48 -42.85
C GLU A 73 -3.88 13.34 -41.97
N GLY A 74 -3.75 14.65 -41.80
CA GLY A 74 -2.98 15.69 -42.44
C GLY A 74 -3.67 17.02 -42.08
N GLN A 75 -2.88 18.09 -42.03
CA GLN A 75 -3.26 19.48 -42.31
C GLN A 75 -3.38 20.47 -41.12
N GLN A 76 -2.35 21.33 -41.08
CA GLN A 76 -2.29 22.64 -40.46
C GLN A 76 -3.42 23.55 -40.99
N ASN A 77 -3.98 24.44 -40.15
CA ASN A 77 -3.64 25.88 -40.17
C ASN A 77 -4.58 26.77 -39.33
N LYS A 78 -3.92 27.71 -38.64
CA LYS A 78 -4.26 29.14 -38.42
C LYS A 78 -5.24 29.57 -37.31
N THR A 79 -4.60 30.15 -36.29
CA THR A 79 -4.73 31.55 -35.80
C THR A 79 -6.04 31.99 -35.15
N GLY A 80 -5.93 32.48 -33.91
CA GLY A 80 -6.79 33.55 -33.40
C GLY A 80 -7.22 33.39 -31.94
N ALA A 81 -6.52 34.13 -31.06
CA ALA A 81 -7.04 34.83 -29.88
C ALA A 81 -7.81 34.06 -28.78
N GLU A 82 -7.31 34.31 -27.56
CA GLU A 82 -8.02 34.42 -26.29
C GLU A 82 -8.27 33.17 -25.42
N GLU A 83 -7.56 33.21 -24.29
CA GLU A 83 -8.00 32.81 -22.94
C GLU A 83 -8.37 31.35 -22.69
N SER A 84 -7.39 30.59 -22.19
CA SER A 84 -7.38 30.07 -20.80
C SER A 84 -6.27 29.04 -20.64
N MET A 85 -5.43 29.21 -19.61
CA MET A 85 -4.40 28.23 -19.24
C MET A 85 -5.07 26.93 -18.78
N GLN A 86 -5.29 25.99 -19.69
CA GLN A 86 -5.48 24.59 -19.35
C GLN A 86 -4.24 23.81 -19.78
N HIS A 87 -3.51 23.37 -18.76
CA HIS A 87 -2.34 22.52 -18.86
C HIS A 87 -2.75 21.22 -19.59
N GLU A 88 -2.36 21.07 -20.86
CA GLU A 88 -2.44 19.80 -21.59
C GLU A 88 -1.62 18.75 -20.83
N LYS A 89 -2.28 17.96 -19.98
CA LYS A 89 -1.64 16.80 -19.36
C LYS A 89 -1.47 15.72 -20.40
N ASN A 90 -0.20 15.37 -20.63
CA ASN A 90 0.26 14.32 -21.52
C ASN A 90 -0.54 13.00 -21.30
N PRO A 91 -1.03 12.30 -22.35
CA PRO A 91 -1.86 11.09 -22.21
C PRO A 91 -1.23 9.97 -21.35
N SER A 92 0.10 9.93 -21.27
CA SER A 92 0.86 9.10 -20.33
C SER A 92 0.49 9.37 -18.87
N GLU A 93 0.44 10.65 -18.50
CA GLU A 93 0.13 11.10 -17.14
C GLU A 93 -1.35 10.84 -16.82
N LYS A 94 -2.27 11.04 -17.78
CA LYS A 94 -3.69 10.71 -17.61
C LYS A 94 -3.94 9.21 -17.41
N ARG A 95 -3.15 8.34 -18.06
CA ARG A 95 -3.21 6.89 -17.88
C ARG A 95 -2.68 6.45 -16.52
N GLU A 96 -1.57 7.02 -16.07
CA GLU A 96 -1.09 6.81 -14.71
C GLU A 96 -2.13 7.31 -13.71
N ILE A 97 -2.64 8.52 -13.89
CA ILE A 97 -3.69 9.08 -13.05
C ILE A 97 -4.94 8.18 -13.07
N LEU A 98 -5.36 7.54 -14.15
CA LEU A 98 -6.53 6.64 -14.13
C LEU A 98 -6.25 5.27 -13.53
N LEU A 99 -5.03 4.73 -13.70
CA LEU A 99 -4.58 3.52 -13.00
C LEU A 99 -4.41 3.78 -11.49
N PHE A 100 -4.05 5.00 -11.09
CA PHE A 100 -3.87 5.45 -9.71
C PHE A 100 -5.10 6.16 -9.11
N SER A 101 -6.08 6.61 -9.88
CA SER A 101 -7.25 7.37 -9.39
C SER A 101 -8.28 6.45 -8.76
N LYS A 102 -8.30 5.16 -9.14
CA LYS A 102 -8.99 4.15 -8.32
C LYS A 102 -8.26 3.84 -6.99
N LYS A 103 -7.06 4.39 -6.79
CA LYS A 103 -6.32 4.47 -5.53
C LYS A 103 -6.51 5.83 -4.82
N GLY A 104 -7.45 6.66 -5.30
CA GLY A 104 -7.80 7.96 -4.73
C GLY A 104 -8.99 7.91 -3.79
N LYS A 105 -8.84 7.26 -2.63
CA LYS A 105 -9.24 7.95 -1.40
C LYS A 105 -7.94 8.54 -0.87
N GLU A 106 -7.87 9.86 -0.84
CA GLU A 106 -6.77 10.63 -0.28
C GLU A 106 -6.25 10.02 1.04
N ALA A 107 -4.94 9.84 1.14
CA ALA A 107 -4.22 9.72 2.41
C ALA A 107 -2.84 10.31 2.15
N LYS A 108 -2.53 11.53 2.62
CA LYS A 108 -1.89 11.82 3.92
C LYS A 108 -0.73 10.86 4.26
N PRO A 109 0.40 11.36 4.79
CA PRO A 109 1.66 10.63 4.92
C PRO A 109 1.40 9.19 5.35
N SER A 110 1.84 8.25 4.51
CA SER A 110 1.47 6.84 4.54
C SER A 110 1.47 6.31 5.97
N ALA A 111 0.26 6.16 6.53
CA ALA A 111 0.07 5.50 7.80
C ALA A 111 0.69 4.10 7.71
N PRO A 112 1.44 3.65 8.73
CA PRO A 112 2.02 2.31 8.73
C PRO A 112 0.92 1.26 8.53
N ASP A 113 1.23 0.23 7.74
CA ASP A 113 0.30 -0.83 7.39
C ASP A 113 -0.28 -1.49 8.66
N GLN A 114 -1.58 -1.81 8.67
CA GLN A 114 -2.26 -2.29 9.87
C GLN A 114 -1.65 -3.59 10.37
N GLU A 115 -1.23 -4.47 9.47
CA GLU A 115 -0.57 -5.73 9.80
C GLU A 115 0.79 -5.50 10.46
N PHE A 116 1.55 -4.51 9.98
CA PHE A 116 2.81 -4.11 10.60
C PHE A 116 2.59 -3.53 11.99
N LEU A 117 1.58 -2.67 12.19
CA LEU A 117 1.24 -2.16 13.51
C LEU A 117 0.78 -3.27 14.47
N CYS A 118 0.04 -4.28 13.99
CA CYS A 118 -0.34 -5.44 14.79
C CYS A 118 0.89 -6.29 15.17
N LEU A 119 1.83 -6.48 14.25
CA LEU A 119 3.12 -7.14 14.52
C LEU A 119 3.91 -6.38 15.60
N MET A 120 3.99 -5.06 15.47
CA MET A 120 4.67 -4.21 16.47
C MET A 120 3.98 -4.30 17.83
N LEU A 121 2.65 -4.22 17.87
CA LEU A 121 1.87 -4.39 19.10
C LEU A 121 2.06 -5.79 19.72
N SER A 122 2.33 -6.80 18.89
CA SER A 122 2.63 -8.17 19.33
C SER A 122 4.04 -8.34 19.90
N ILE A 123 5.06 -7.69 19.34
CA ILE A 123 6.46 -7.95 19.69
C ILE A 123 6.99 -6.92 20.67
N CYS A 124 6.70 -5.64 20.45
CA CYS A 124 7.35 -4.56 21.17
C CYS A 124 7.02 -4.52 22.66
N PRO A 125 5.76 -4.70 23.12
CA PRO A 125 5.50 -4.64 24.55
C PRO A 125 6.29 -5.66 25.40
N PRO A 126 6.32 -6.96 25.05
CA PRO A 126 7.15 -7.91 25.79
C PRO A 126 8.65 -7.66 25.55
N LEU A 127 9.08 -7.34 24.33
CA LEU A 127 10.50 -7.10 24.03
C LEU A 127 11.06 -5.90 24.82
N VAL A 128 10.35 -4.79 24.87
CA VAL A 128 10.74 -3.60 25.63
C VAL A 128 10.79 -3.93 27.12
N ALA A 129 9.87 -4.75 27.63
CA ALA A 129 9.90 -5.19 29.02
C ALA A 129 11.14 -6.07 29.32
N VAL A 130 11.53 -6.98 28.41
CA VAL A 130 12.78 -7.76 28.54
C VAL A 130 14.00 -6.86 28.52
N ILE A 131 14.11 -5.95 27.55
CA ILE A 131 15.24 -5.03 27.44
C ILE A 131 15.34 -4.16 28.69
N PHE A 132 14.21 -3.62 29.17
CA PHE A 132 14.17 -2.81 30.38
C PHE A 132 14.65 -3.62 31.60
N ARG A 133 14.21 -4.87 31.73
CA ARG A 133 14.68 -5.76 32.78
C ARG A 133 16.21 -5.94 32.72
N LEU A 134 16.78 -6.14 31.53
CA LEU A 134 18.23 -6.30 31.37
C LEU A 134 19.00 -5.03 31.75
N LEU A 135 18.51 -3.87 31.32
CA LEU A 135 19.17 -2.58 31.55
C LEU A 135 19.07 -2.09 33.01
N PHE A 136 17.97 -2.40 33.70
CA PHE A 136 17.67 -1.87 35.04
C PHE A 136 17.58 -2.96 36.12
N SER A 137 18.12 -4.15 35.87
CA SER A 137 18.11 -5.27 36.82
C SER A 137 18.77 -4.95 38.16
N SER A 138 19.75 -4.05 38.18
CA SER A 138 20.54 -3.70 39.38
C SER A 138 20.09 -2.43 40.10
N THR A 139 19.19 -1.64 39.51
CA THR A 139 18.85 -0.27 39.98
C THR A 139 17.36 -0.07 40.31
N GLY A 140 16.59 -1.15 40.36
CA GLY A 140 15.13 -1.08 40.54
C GLY A 140 14.69 -0.62 41.93
N PHE A 141 13.91 0.48 41.98
CA PHE A 141 13.16 0.94 43.16
C PHE A 141 11.95 0.03 43.49
N LEU A 142 11.43 -0.71 42.50
CA LEU A 142 10.25 -1.57 42.59
C LEU A 142 10.61 -3.05 42.32
N PRO A 143 9.83 -4.02 42.84
CA PRO A 143 9.97 -5.43 42.48
C PRO A 143 9.94 -5.61 40.96
N TRP A 144 10.89 -6.40 40.44
CA TRP A 144 11.14 -6.53 39.01
C TRP A 144 9.89 -6.95 38.20
N GLN A 145 8.99 -7.72 38.79
CA GLN A 145 7.73 -8.14 38.17
C GLN A 145 6.77 -6.96 37.94
N ILE A 146 6.69 -6.04 38.92
CA ILE A 146 5.83 -4.85 38.84
C ILE A 146 6.38 -3.90 37.77
N THR A 147 7.70 -3.73 37.73
CA THR A 147 8.35 -2.90 36.71
C THR A 147 8.13 -3.44 35.30
N ILE A 148 8.26 -4.76 35.10
CA ILE A 148 7.97 -5.42 33.82
C ILE A 148 6.53 -5.17 33.38
N LEU A 149 5.56 -5.39 34.29
CA LEU A 149 4.15 -5.17 34.00
C LEU A 149 3.88 -3.71 33.61
N PHE A 150 4.49 -2.76 34.33
CA PHE A 150 4.33 -1.34 34.06
C PHE A 150 4.89 -0.96 32.68
N VAL A 151 6.10 -1.40 32.35
CA VAL A 151 6.73 -1.16 31.04
C VAL A 151 5.93 -1.80 29.91
N TYR A 152 5.44 -3.02 30.13
CA TYR A 152 4.55 -3.70 29.19
C TYR A 152 3.27 -2.90 28.93
N CYS A 153 2.60 -2.43 29.99
CA CYS A 153 1.38 -1.64 29.85
C CYS A 153 1.64 -0.32 29.12
N LEU A 154 2.71 0.41 29.46
CA LEU A 154 3.03 1.70 28.82
C LEU A 154 3.35 1.54 27.33
N SER A 155 4.17 0.54 26.98
CA SER A 155 4.52 0.27 25.58
C SER A 155 3.32 -0.24 24.78
N SER A 156 2.45 -1.06 25.39
CA SER A 156 1.16 -1.45 24.82
C SER A 156 0.28 -0.23 24.53
N MET A 157 0.09 0.66 25.52
CA MET A 157 -0.73 1.86 25.37
C MET A 157 -0.20 2.75 24.25
N ALA A 158 1.12 2.96 24.18
CA ALA A 158 1.74 3.77 23.13
C ALA A 158 1.45 3.23 21.73
N LEU A 159 1.55 1.91 21.53
CA LEU A 159 1.30 1.28 20.23
C LEU A 159 -0.19 1.17 19.91
N ALA A 160 -1.03 0.89 20.90
CA ALA A 160 -2.48 0.86 20.74
C ALA A 160 -3.04 2.24 20.36
N TYR A 161 -2.42 3.33 20.83
CA TYR A 161 -2.78 4.69 20.42
C TYR A 161 -2.61 4.91 18.91
N PHE A 162 -1.56 4.36 18.29
CA PHE A 162 -1.41 4.42 16.81
C PHE A 162 -2.47 3.61 16.08
N LEU A 163 -3.01 2.57 16.72
CA LEU A 163 -4.08 1.72 16.20
C LEU A 163 -5.49 2.25 16.48
N GLU A 164 -5.63 3.31 17.28
CA GLU A 164 -6.92 3.88 17.69
C GLU A 164 -7.82 4.21 16.49
N GLY A 165 -7.24 4.78 15.42
CA GLY A 165 -7.99 5.07 14.20
C GLY A 165 -8.59 3.81 13.56
N SER A 166 -7.84 2.72 13.52
CA SER A 166 -8.28 1.43 12.98
C SER A 166 -9.31 0.75 13.89
N ILE A 167 -9.09 0.78 15.21
CA ILE A 167 -10.00 0.20 16.22
C ILE A 167 -11.34 0.94 16.17
N ALA A 168 -11.34 2.27 16.24
CA ALA A 168 -12.56 3.08 16.25
C ALA A 168 -13.35 2.93 14.95
N LYS A 169 -12.67 2.88 13.80
CA LYS A 169 -13.29 2.63 12.50
C LYS A 169 -13.98 1.27 12.47
N ARG A 170 -13.27 0.20 12.82
CA ARG A 170 -13.82 -1.16 12.78
C ARG A 170 -14.93 -1.38 13.80
N TRP A 171 -14.80 -0.80 14.99
CA TRP A 171 -15.85 -0.82 16.01
C TRP A 171 -17.14 -0.17 15.52
N LYS A 172 -17.03 0.96 14.83
CA LYS A 172 -18.19 1.64 14.23
C LYS A 172 -18.83 0.81 13.13
N GLU A 173 -18.03 0.09 12.34
CA GLU A 173 -18.52 -0.83 11.29
C GLU A 173 -19.25 -2.05 11.88
N GLU A 174 -18.74 -2.67 12.96
CA GLU A 174 -19.33 -3.88 13.56
C GLU A 174 -20.50 -3.59 14.53
N LYS A 175 -20.42 -2.49 15.31
CA LYS A 175 -21.40 -2.19 16.38
C LYS A 175 -22.31 -0.99 16.07
N GLY A 176 -22.04 -0.23 15.01
CA GLY A 176 -22.83 0.94 14.63
C GLY A 176 -22.79 2.09 15.64
N LYS A 177 -21.93 2.03 16.65
CA LYS A 177 -21.83 3.00 17.75
C LYS A 177 -20.40 3.47 17.95
N ALA A 178 -20.21 4.58 18.64
CA ALA A 178 -18.89 5.04 19.04
C ALA A 178 -18.24 4.05 20.04
N LEU A 179 -16.90 3.98 20.02
CA LEU A 179 -16.15 3.17 20.96
C LEU A 179 -16.24 3.80 22.36
N GLY A 180 -16.80 3.04 23.31
CA GLY A 180 -16.89 3.48 24.70
C GLY A 180 -15.53 3.46 25.39
N GLU A 181 -15.35 4.33 26.37
CA GLU A 181 -14.06 4.55 27.04
C GLU A 181 -13.53 3.29 27.73
N GLY A 182 -14.41 2.49 28.35
CA GLY A 182 -14.01 1.21 28.97
C GLY A 182 -13.44 0.19 27.97
N TYR A 183 -14.06 0.08 26.77
CA TYR A 183 -13.54 -0.81 25.72
C TYR A 183 -12.23 -0.27 25.13
N ARG A 184 -12.10 1.05 25.01
CA ARG A 184 -10.85 1.69 24.58
C ARG A 184 -9.70 1.36 25.54
N SER A 185 -9.92 1.49 26.85
CA SER A 185 -8.93 1.11 27.86
C SER A 185 -8.56 -0.38 27.76
N LEU A 186 -9.54 -1.26 27.53
CA LEU A 186 -9.30 -2.69 27.36
C LEU A 186 -8.40 -2.98 26.15
N PHE A 187 -8.65 -2.32 25.01
CA PHE A 187 -7.79 -2.46 23.84
C PHE A 187 -6.38 -1.89 24.07
N TYR A 188 -6.24 -0.84 24.87
CA TYR A 188 -4.95 -0.24 25.14
C TYR A 188 -4.09 -1.06 26.11
N LEU A 189 -4.72 -1.76 27.05
CA LEU A 189 -4.05 -2.58 28.06
C LEU A 189 -3.81 -4.01 27.60
N CYS A 190 -4.60 -4.52 26.65
CA CYS A 190 -4.54 -5.91 26.22
C CYS A 190 -4.20 -6.00 24.71
N PRO A 191 -2.90 -6.02 24.35
CA PRO A 191 -2.44 -6.24 22.99
C PRO A 191 -3.11 -7.44 22.30
N PRO A 192 -3.24 -8.63 22.94
CA PRO A 192 -3.86 -9.79 22.30
C PRO A 192 -5.33 -9.55 21.93
N ALA A 193 -6.09 -8.85 22.78
CA ALA A 193 -7.50 -8.54 22.50
C ALA A 193 -7.63 -7.57 21.32
N THR A 194 -6.74 -6.59 21.24
CA THR A 194 -6.70 -5.62 20.12
C THR A 194 -6.32 -6.30 18.81
N ILE A 195 -5.30 -7.16 18.83
CA ILE A 195 -4.87 -7.92 17.66
C ILE A 195 -5.99 -8.87 17.21
N TYR A 196 -6.65 -9.56 18.15
CA TYR A 196 -7.82 -10.40 17.84
C TYR A 196 -8.91 -9.60 17.16
N PHE A 197 -9.28 -8.46 17.73
CA PHE A 197 -10.32 -7.61 17.18
C PHE A 197 -9.96 -7.06 15.79
N LEU A 198 -8.68 -6.76 15.54
CA LEU A 198 -8.18 -6.22 14.27
C LEU A 198 -7.84 -7.28 13.20
N LEU A 199 -7.70 -8.56 13.55
CA LEU A 199 -7.40 -9.62 12.60
C LEU A 199 -8.49 -10.70 12.48
N LYS A 200 -9.62 -10.59 13.20
CA LYS A 200 -10.72 -11.58 13.24
C LYS A 200 -11.23 -12.05 11.87
N GLU A 201 -11.20 -11.21 10.84
CA GLU A 201 -11.66 -11.55 9.48
C GLU A 201 -10.56 -12.05 8.54
N ASN A 202 -9.28 -11.85 8.88
CA ASN A 202 -8.16 -12.36 8.11
C ASN A 202 -7.83 -13.79 8.57
N GLU A 203 -7.15 -14.55 7.70
CA GLU A 203 -6.89 -15.99 7.87
C GLU A 203 -6.53 -16.40 9.31
N LYS A 204 -7.26 -17.38 9.87
CA LYS A 204 -7.10 -17.89 11.25
C LYS A 204 -5.64 -18.22 11.64
N ASN A 205 -4.80 -18.54 10.66
CA ASN A 205 -3.40 -18.91 10.86
C ASN A 205 -2.53 -17.71 11.26
N GLN A 206 -2.79 -16.51 10.73
CA GLN A 206 -1.99 -15.32 11.03
C GLN A 206 -2.20 -14.86 12.48
N PHE A 207 -3.45 -14.80 12.94
CA PHE A 207 -3.75 -14.44 14.33
C PHE A 207 -3.07 -15.38 15.34
N SER A 208 -3.14 -16.68 15.08
CA SER A 208 -2.53 -17.69 15.95
C SER A 208 -1.02 -17.49 16.06
N PHE A 209 -0.35 -17.12 14.96
CA PHE A 209 1.07 -16.79 14.98
C PHE A 209 1.40 -15.59 15.88
N PHE A 210 0.69 -14.46 15.73
CA PHE A 210 0.92 -13.29 16.58
C PHE A 210 0.70 -13.59 18.05
N LEU A 211 -0.37 -14.33 18.36
CA LEU A 211 -0.72 -14.67 19.73
C LEU A 211 0.33 -15.59 20.37
N VAL A 212 0.75 -16.64 19.67
CA VAL A 212 1.81 -17.55 20.15
C VAL A 212 3.13 -16.79 20.34
N LEU A 213 3.51 -15.95 19.38
CA LEU A 213 4.73 -15.13 19.49
C LEU A 213 4.67 -14.17 20.69
N HIS A 214 3.54 -13.48 20.88
CA HIS A 214 3.34 -12.55 21.99
C HIS A 214 3.45 -13.27 23.34
N PHE A 215 2.75 -14.38 23.51
CA PHE A 215 2.79 -15.15 24.76
C PHE A 215 4.15 -15.79 25.01
N ALA A 216 4.82 -16.28 23.97
CA ALA A 216 6.19 -16.80 24.10
C ALA A 216 7.12 -15.70 24.65
N LEU A 217 7.11 -14.51 24.05
CA LEU A 217 7.91 -13.37 24.51
C LEU A 217 7.51 -12.90 25.91
N LEU A 218 6.21 -12.88 26.22
CA LEU A 218 5.72 -12.48 27.54
C LEU A 218 6.16 -13.46 28.63
N VAL A 219 6.12 -14.77 28.36
CA VAL A 219 6.60 -15.79 29.31
C VAL A 219 8.11 -15.61 29.56
N LEU A 220 8.90 -15.31 28.52
CA LEU A 220 10.32 -15.00 28.69
C LEU A 220 10.56 -13.80 29.64
N CYS A 221 9.64 -12.82 29.70
CA CYS A 221 9.75 -11.71 30.65
C CYS A 221 9.75 -12.19 32.11
N PHE A 222 9.08 -13.29 32.43
CA PHE A 222 8.91 -13.78 33.81
C PHE A 222 9.84 -14.94 34.17
N LEU A 223 10.60 -15.48 33.21
CA LEU A 223 11.57 -16.51 33.52
C LEU A 223 12.72 -15.94 34.37
N PRO A 224 13.24 -16.71 35.34
CA PRO A 224 14.47 -16.35 36.02
C PRO A 224 15.63 -16.45 35.03
N PHE A 225 16.34 -15.34 34.81
CA PHE A 225 17.65 -15.37 34.17
C PHE A 225 18.62 -15.90 35.21
N TYR A 226 18.93 -17.19 35.14
CA TYR A 226 19.98 -17.85 35.93
C TYR A 226 21.34 -17.68 35.25
#